data_AF-A0A7Z1GWX9-F1
#
_entry.id   AF-A0A7Z1GWX9-F1
#
_cell.length_a   1.000
_cell.length_b   1.000
_cell.length_c   1.000
_cell.angle_alpha   90.00
_cell.angle_beta   90.00
_cell.angle_gamma   90.00
#
_symmetry.space_group_name_H-M   'P 1'
#
loop_
_entity.id
_entity.type
_entity.pdbx_description
1 polymer ?
#
loop_
_entity_poly.entity_id
_entity_poly.type
_entity_poly.pdbx_seq_one_letter_code
_entity_poly.pdbx_strand_id
1 'polypeptide(L)'
;MSRAPERKLGSTVDDRQSELYISNLGMPIKEDTEPDRCIGLRHVEHDLKPLLFPKHKLALHTEIFLYWNGPTPEDYLIIDESNANNPMHTLTVSKENILPEWATAYCTIEEPGNGLVDTNRLRLRIKLNRPGKEDPDADKPGHQGLVFFLPEDLEAGAVIDPERARLGVVLEVQPYEYMAEFDTCTIAWGSKLISHVVTPREVGRRFQVTVNESVIRAAGSNPFLPIAMQVVDAVGNNPVFDPESDANWSPPTWANVDLGTRPLEAPFLEQPGDVVDLKRLGDAAQKIKLFLDPTVFKKGDRVRLDWEGRDAENFPVPYSEEKTVERTNSFMEFYVPNERVKALGGGVSMLSCSLHSLNTDDVRVSMKTRVSVRGAASPWQAPRVQESAAGYLDPSVPEATVVIVAPDGWAASTRIRLVWVGGSVIYTQEYTLGAIPADRVLVFKVDGEHIERFNTLLTELYYERADRPSSRESLRLQLQIGKPASALPQARVESTRTEQQVLVILPFTETEPGDAVTLQWIGDQSRTTVPNTLDSETAGGELHIPIPVNDLEEGEIVRVYYSLIRRGQPVRYSKLLVWVMGYGAGCQPSVERPNLP
;
A
#
# COMPACT_ATOMS: atom_id res chain seq x y z
N MET A 1 -24.49 -21.25 12.79
CA MET A 1 -23.48 -21.93 13.64
C MET A 1 -22.72 -22.90 12.74
N SER A 2 -21.52 -22.54 12.31
CA SER A 2 -20.69 -23.41 11.46
C SER A 2 -19.29 -23.44 12.05
N ARG A 3 -18.76 -24.66 12.21
CA ARG A 3 -17.56 -25.01 12.96
C ARG A 3 -16.31 -24.34 12.37
N ALA A 4 -15.57 -23.63 13.23
CA ALA A 4 -14.17 -23.32 12.98
C ALA A 4 -13.34 -24.62 12.94
N PRO A 5 -12.30 -24.71 12.12
CA PRO A 5 -11.40 -25.86 12.14
C PRO A 5 -10.62 -25.88 13.46
N GLU A 6 -10.74 -27.00 14.19
CA GLU A 6 -9.94 -27.29 15.38
C GLU A 6 -8.47 -27.35 15.00
N ARG A 7 -7.70 -26.35 15.42
CA ARG A 7 -6.24 -26.40 15.47
C ARG A 7 -5.89 -27.46 16.51
N LYS A 8 -5.26 -28.57 16.09
CA LYS A 8 -4.69 -29.56 17.01
C LYS A 8 -3.78 -28.85 18.00
N LEU A 9 -4.19 -28.83 19.26
CA LEU A 9 -3.42 -28.34 20.40
C LEU A 9 -2.31 -29.35 20.67
N GLY A 10 -1.10 -29.02 20.24
CA GLY A 10 0.05 -29.91 20.35
C GLY A 10 1.31 -29.30 19.75
N SER A 11 1.69 -28.11 20.18
CA SER A 11 3.09 -27.65 20.11
C SER A 11 3.38 -26.87 21.38
N THR A 12 4.42 -27.29 22.09
CA THR A 12 5.00 -26.60 23.24
C THR A 12 5.29 -25.12 22.93
N VAL A 13 5.22 -24.28 23.96
CA VAL A 13 5.20 -22.81 23.87
C VAL A 13 6.57 -22.18 23.48
N ASP A 14 7.57 -22.97 23.09
CA ASP A 14 8.95 -22.50 22.96
C ASP A 14 9.69 -23.07 21.73
N ASP A 15 9.09 -22.91 20.54
CA ASP A 15 9.69 -23.37 19.26
C ASP A 15 9.47 -22.37 18.11
N ARG A 16 9.20 -21.09 18.42
CA ARG A 16 9.02 -20.06 17.39
C ARG A 16 10.39 -19.49 17.01
N GLN A 17 10.75 -19.62 15.75
CA GLN A 17 11.90 -18.94 15.15
C GLN A 17 11.67 -17.43 15.11
N SER A 18 12.76 -16.63 15.08
CA SER A 18 12.66 -15.20 14.83
C SER A 18 11.99 -14.96 13.46
N GLU A 19 11.07 -14.00 13.39
CA GLU A 19 10.21 -13.78 12.24
C GLU A 19 10.53 -12.44 11.57
N LEU A 20 10.85 -12.46 10.28
CA LEU A 20 10.85 -11.29 9.42
C LEU A 20 9.44 -11.07 8.86
N TYR A 21 8.95 -9.86 9.03
CA TYR A 21 7.64 -9.43 8.56
C TYR A 21 7.78 -8.09 7.84
N ILE A 22 7.14 -7.94 6.68
CA ILE A 22 7.05 -6.66 5.98
C ILE A 22 5.60 -6.20 6.08
N SER A 23 5.39 -5.08 6.76
CA SER A 23 4.06 -4.51 6.94
C SER A 23 3.48 -4.06 5.61
N ASN A 24 2.16 -4.09 5.53
CA ASN A 24 1.40 -3.42 4.48
C ASN A 24 1.62 -3.90 3.04
N LEU A 25 2.22 -5.07 2.86
CA LEU A 25 2.28 -5.69 1.54
C LEU A 25 0.92 -6.27 1.14
N GLY A 26 0.66 -6.28 -0.18
CA GLY A 26 -0.51 -6.91 -0.76
C GLY A 26 -0.58 -8.40 -0.41
N MET A 27 -1.79 -8.90 -0.18
CA MET A 27 -2.02 -10.35 -0.08
C MET A 27 -2.22 -10.91 -1.49
N PRO A 28 -1.65 -12.08 -1.81
CA PRO A 28 -2.02 -12.74 -3.05
C PRO A 28 -3.50 -13.08 -3.06
N ILE A 29 -4.07 -13.09 -4.26
CA ILE A 29 -5.42 -13.61 -4.47
C ILE A 29 -5.46 -15.10 -4.16
N LYS A 30 -6.65 -15.64 -3.90
CA LYS A 30 -6.82 -17.03 -3.47
C LYS A 30 -6.24 -18.05 -4.46
N GLU A 31 -6.30 -17.70 -5.74
CA GLU A 31 -5.83 -18.51 -6.87
C GLU A 31 -4.30 -18.52 -6.98
N ASP A 32 -3.61 -17.49 -6.49
CA ASP A 32 -2.15 -17.37 -6.52
C ASP A 32 -1.56 -17.89 -5.20
N THR A 33 -1.16 -19.15 -5.18
CA THR A 33 -0.66 -19.82 -3.96
C THR A 33 0.85 -19.80 -3.82
N GLU A 34 1.57 -19.15 -4.74
CA GLU A 34 3.02 -19.17 -4.81
C GLU A 34 3.75 -18.14 -3.93
N PRO A 35 3.33 -16.85 -3.90
CA PRO A 35 3.96 -15.85 -3.04
C PRO A 35 3.36 -15.89 -1.63
N ASP A 36 4.16 -15.47 -0.64
CA ASP A 36 3.66 -15.13 0.68
C ASP A 36 2.97 -13.76 0.67
N ARG A 37 3.54 -12.79 -0.07
CA ARG A 37 3.07 -11.41 -0.20
C ARG A 37 3.36 -10.83 -1.59
N CYS A 38 2.66 -9.75 -1.91
CA CYS A 38 2.72 -9.08 -3.20
C CYS A 38 3.18 -7.62 -3.06
N ILE A 39 3.98 -7.15 -4.01
CA ILE A 39 4.49 -5.79 -4.09
C ILE A 39 4.07 -5.20 -5.43
N GLY A 40 3.07 -4.32 -5.40
CA GLY A 40 2.69 -3.40 -6.48
C GLY A 40 3.34 -2.02 -6.38
N LEU A 41 3.05 -1.17 -7.36
CA LEU A 41 3.59 0.20 -7.53
C LEU A 41 3.54 1.06 -6.27
N ARG A 42 2.47 0.97 -5.48
CA ARG A 42 2.32 1.78 -4.27
C ARG A 42 3.34 1.45 -3.18
N HIS A 43 3.77 0.20 -3.10
CA HIS A 43 4.72 -0.23 -2.07
C HIS A 43 6.13 0.27 -2.34
N VAL A 44 6.42 0.80 -3.54
CA VAL A 44 7.73 1.34 -3.93
C VAL A 44 7.73 2.86 -4.06
N GLU A 45 6.70 3.54 -3.56
CA GLU A 45 6.71 5.02 -3.44
C GLU A 45 7.79 5.48 -2.44
N HIS A 46 8.04 4.64 -1.43
CA HIS A 46 9.01 4.83 -0.36
C HIS A 46 9.83 3.55 -0.12
N ASP A 47 10.94 3.67 0.61
CA ASP A 47 11.72 2.51 1.04
C ASP A 47 10.86 1.57 1.89
N LEU A 48 11.05 0.26 1.71
CA LEU A 48 10.40 -0.72 2.56
C LEU A 48 11.12 -0.81 3.91
N LYS A 49 10.34 -1.07 4.96
CA LYS A 49 10.81 -1.21 6.33
C LYS A 49 10.50 -2.59 6.90
N PRO A 50 11.25 -3.65 6.54
CA PRO A 50 11.09 -4.96 7.15
C PRO A 50 11.29 -4.90 8.66
N LEU A 51 10.41 -5.58 9.39
CA LEU A 51 10.38 -5.70 10.84
C LEU A 51 10.80 -7.11 11.24
N LEU A 52 11.89 -7.20 11.99
CA LEU A 52 12.35 -8.42 12.62
C LEU A 52 11.76 -8.53 14.03
N PHE A 53 10.99 -9.59 14.27
CA PHE A 53 10.49 -9.99 15.58
C PHE A 53 11.38 -11.10 16.12
N PRO A 54 12.32 -10.78 17.04
CA PRO A 54 13.22 -11.79 17.57
C PRO A 54 12.47 -12.74 18.51
N LYS A 55 12.83 -14.03 18.49
CA LYS A 55 12.21 -15.05 19.35
C LYS A 55 12.47 -14.80 20.85
N HIS A 56 13.59 -14.15 21.17
CA HIS A 56 14.02 -13.78 22.51
C HIS A 56 14.75 -12.43 22.46
N LYS A 57 15.02 -11.83 23.62
CA LYS A 57 15.84 -10.62 23.69
C LYS A 57 17.26 -10.91 23.20
N LEU A 58 17.66 -10.29 22.09
CA LEU A 58 18.98 -10.48 21.48
C LEU A 58 20.10 -9.91 22.36
N ALA A 59 21.25 -10.59 22.36
CA ALA A 59 22.44 -10.12 23.07
C ALA A 59 23.02 -8.83 22.44
N LEU A 60 23.73 -8.02 23.23
CA LEU A 60 24.53 -6.91 22.69
C LEU A 60 25.56 -7.46 21.70
N HIS A 61 25.88 -6.67 20.68
CA HIS A 61 26.76 -7.02 19.56
C HIS A 61 26.22 -8.12 18.64
N THR A 62 24.94 -8.48 18.73
CA THR A 62 24.30 -9.34 17.74
C THR A 62 24.29 -8.64 16.37
N GLU A 63 24.74 -9.35 15.35
CA GLU A 63 24.76 -8.91 13.96
C GLU A 63 23.54 -9.46 13.22
N ILE A 64 22.80 -8.59 12.57
CA ILE A 64 21.63 -8.93 11.76
C ILE A 64 21.88 -8.44 10.34
N PHE A 65 21.78 -9.31 9.34
CA PHE A 65 21.88 -8.94 7.94
C PHE A 65 20.59 -9.28 7.21
N LEU A 66 20.02 -8.32 6.49
CA LEU A 66 18.85 -8.49 5.63
C LEU A 66 19.30 -8.82 4.21
N TYR A 67 18.73 -9.88 3.64
CA TYR A 67 18.97 -10.29 2.26
C TYR A 67 17.70 -10.10 1.42
N TRP A 68 17.89 -9.68 0.17
CA TRP A 68 16.83 -9.49 -0.82
C TRP A 68 17.24 -10.11 -2.15
N ASN A 69 16.60 -11.21 -2.52
CA ASN A 69 16.78 -11.87 -3.83
C ASN A 69 18.21 -12.37 -4.18
N GLY A 70 19.22 -12.11 -3.35
CA GLY A 70 20.62 -12.46 -3.64
C GLY A 70 21.47 -12.76 -2.39
N PRO A 71 22.74 -13.16 -2.59
CA PRO A 71 23.65 -13.55 -1.50
C PRO A 71 24.31 -12.35 -0.81
N THR A 72 24.10 -11.14 -1.33
CA THR A 72 24.61 -9.90 -0.73
C THR A 72 23.54 -9.28 0.17
N PRO A 73 23.88 -8.88 1.40
CA PRO A 73 22.93 -8.19 2.26
C PRO A 73 22.60 -6.79 1.75
N GLU A 74 21.32 -6.44 1.77
CA GLU A 74 20.79 -5.10 1.44
C GLU A 74 20.99 -4.10 2.58
N ASP A 75 20.81 -4.56 3.81
CA ASP A 75 20.92 -3.75 5.00
C ASP A 75 21.35 -4.61 6.18
N TYR A 76 21.75 -3.96 7.27
CA TYR A 76 22.16 -4.63 8.48
C TYR A 76 21.85 -3.82 9.73
N LEU A 77 21.79 -4.50 10.86
CA LEU A 77 21.59 -3.89 12.16
C LEU A 77 22.48 -4.58 13.21
N ILE A 78 23.06 -3.77 14.09
CA ILE A 78 23.79 -4.24 15.25
C ILE A 78 22.98 -3.96 16.51
N ILE A 79 22.88 -4.96 17.38
CA ILE A 79 22.22 -4.81 18.67
C ILE A 79 23.14 -4.10 19.65
N ASP A 80 22.73 -2.93 20.14
CA ASP A 80 23.46 -2.13 21.11
C ASP A 80 22.54 -1.64 22.24
N GLU A 81 23.06 -0.86 23.20
CA GLU A 81 22.28 -0.40 24.35
C GLU A 81 21.04 0.42 23.96
N SER A 82 21.05 1.07 22.78
CA SER A 82 19.94 1.92 22.32
C SER A 82 18.76 1.11 21.79
N ASN A 83 19.00 -0.11 21.29
CA ASN A 83 17.99 -0.91 20.61
C ASN A 83 17.77 -2.31 21.22
N ALA A 84 18.59 -2.76 22.17
CA ALA A 84 18.51 -4.10 22.77
C ALA A 84 17.20 -4.39 23.52
N ASN A 85 16.45 -3.35 23.90
CA ASN A 85 15.16 -3.50 24.57
C ASN A 85 13.98 -3.35 23.60
N ASN A 86 14.23 -3.12 22.31
CA ASN A 86 13.15 -3.02 21.34
C ASN A 86 12.46 -4.38 21.15
N PRO A 87 11.12 -4.43 21.13
CA PRO A 87 10.39 -5.67 20.89
C PRO A 87 10.48 -6.15 19.43
N MET A 88 10.87 -5.26 18.52
CA MET A 88 11.09 -5.54 17.10
C MET A 88 12.19 -4.61 16.56
N HIS A 89 12.87 -5.04 15.51
CA HIS A 89 13.98 -4.32 14.91
C HIS A 89 13.68 -4.00 13.44
N THR A 90 13.97 -2.77 13.01
CA THR A 90 13.67 -2.32 11.64
C THR A 90 14.93 -2.32 10.78
N LEU A 91 14.81 -2.89 9.59
CA LEU A 91 15.78 -2.81 8.50
C LEU A 91 15.17 -2.04 7.33
N THR A 92 15.96 -1.75 6.31
CA THR A 92 15.54 -0.97 5.13
C THR A 92 15.85 -1.73 3.85
N VAL A 93 14.92 -1.68 2.89
CA VAL A 93 15.21 -2.00 1.48
C VAL A 93 14.94 -0.74 0.69
N SER A 94 15.95 -0.22 0.00
CA SER A 94 15.75 0.95 -0.87
C SER A 94 14.72 0.62 -1.93
N LYS A 95 13.78 1.54 -2.16
CA LYS A 95 12.80 1.39 -3.25
C LYS A 95 13.45 1.22 -4.62
N GLU A 96 14.66 1.73 -4.81
CA GLU A 96 15.41 1.60 -6.07
C GLU A 96 15.92 0.17 -6.31
N ASN A 97 16.04 -0.64 -5.25
CA ASN A 97 16.50 -2.03 -5.33
C ASN A 97 15.34 -3.02 -5.49
N ILE A 98 14.09 -2.54 -5.47
CA ILE A 98 12.90 -3.36 -5.64
C ILE A 98 12.59 -3.49 -7.13
N LEU A 99 13.04 -4.57 -7.74
CA LEU A 99 12.87 -4.85 -9.17
C LEU A 99 11.59 -5.66 -9.44
N PRO A 100 10.98 -5.54 -10.65
CA PRO A 100 9.73 -6.23 -11.01
C PRO A 100 9.95 -7.72 -11.33
N GLU A 101 10.49 -8.46 -10.36
CA GLU A 101 10.78 -9.89 -10.43
C GLU A 101 10.35 -10.60 -9.13
N TRP A 102 10.56 -11.91 -9.05
CA TRP A 102 10.40 -12.60 -7.78
C TRP A 102 11.52 -12.21 -6.82
N ALA A 103 11.20 -11.99 -5.55
CA ALA A 103 12.20 -11.78 -4.51
C ALA A 103 12.01 -12.75 -3.35
N THR A 104 13.10 -13.08 -2.67
CA THR A 104 13.06 -13.77 -1.37
C THR A 104 13.73 -12.90 -0.33
N ALA A 105 13.00 -12.51 0.71
CA ALA A 105 13.50 -11.68 1.80
C ALA A 105 13.66 -12.51 3.09
N TYR A 106 14.80 -12.38 3.76
CA TYR A 106 15.09 -13.02 5.05
C TYR A 106 16.23 -12.30 5.77
N CYS A 107 16.36 -12.52 7.06
CA CYS A 107 17.52 -12.08 7.82
C CYS A 107 18.37 -13.26 8.29
N THR A 108 19.67 -13.04 8.43
CA THR A 108 20.56 -13.87 9.24
C THR A 108 20.84 -13.17 10.55
N ILE A 109 20.88 -13.91 11.66
CA ILE A 109 21.13 -13.41 13.01
C ILE A 109 22.34 -14.16 13.59
N GLU A 110 23.38 -13.44 13.98
CA GLU A 110 24.57 -13.98 14.61
C GLU A 110 24.77 -13.33 15.99
N GLU A 111 24.39 -14.06 17.05
CA GLU A 111 24.63 -13.63 18.42
C GLU A 111 26.04 -14.04 18.89
N PRO A 112 26.73 -13.24 19.71
CA PRO A 112 28.05 -13.60 20.22
C PRO A 112 28.08 -14.97 20.91
N GLY A 113 28.95 -15.85 20.44
CA GLY A 113 29.13 -17.20 20.99
C GLY A 113 28.08 -18.23 20.55
N ASN A 114 27.11 -17.84 19.72
CA ASN A 114 26.12 -18.73 19.12
C ASN A 114 26.38 -18.91 17.61
N GLY A 115 25.74 -19.91 17.02
CA GLY A 115 25.78 -20.09 15.56
C GLY A 115 24.86 -19.13 14.82
N LEU A 116 25.11 -18.96 13.53
CA LEU A 116 24.25 -18.21 12.61
C LEU A 116 22.87 -18.87 12.48
N VAL A 117 21.80 -18.06 12.56
CA VAL A 117 20.41 -18.53 12.41
C VAL A 117 19.66 -17.65 11.42
N ASP A 118 18.93 -18.27 10.49
CA ASP A 118 18.05 -17.57 9.54
C ASP A 118 16.70 -17.20 10.21
N THR A 119 15.97 -16.25 9.64
CA THR A 119 14.53 -16.08 9.87
C THR A 119 13.70 -16.97 8.94
N ASN A 120 12.37 -16.84 8.98
CA ASN A 120 11.54 -17.25 7.84
C ASN A 120 12.00 -16.52 6.55
N ARG A 121 11.75 -17.18 5.41
CA ARG A 121 11.98 -16.63 4.07
C ARG A 121 10.64 -16.20 3.50
N LEU A 122 10.49 -14.92 3.19
CA LEU A 122 9.31 -14.35 2.55
C LEU A 122 9.50 -14.37 1.04
N ARG A 123 8.70 -15.16 0.33
CA ARG A 123 8.65 -15.17 -1.13
C ARG A 123 7.68 -14.10 -1.62
N LEU A 124 8.17 -13.17 -2.42
CA LEU A 124 7.48 -11.96 -2.82
C LEU A 124 7.27 -11.93 -4.34
N ARG A 125 6.03 -11.69 -4.78
CA ARG A 125 5.72 -11.41 -6.18
C ARG A 125 5.69 -9.91 -6.40
N ILE A 126 6.50 -9.41 -7.33
CA ILE A 126 6.64 -7.97 -7.57
C ILE A 126 6.21 -7.66 -9.00
N LYS A 127 5.26 -6.71 -9.17
CA LYS A 127 4.94 -6.13 -10.47
C LYS A 127 4.90 -4.60 -10.36
N LEU A 128 5.66 -3.94 -11.22
CA LEU A 128 5.75 -2.49 -11.30
C LEU A 128 5.20 -1.92 -12.62
N ASN A 129 4.56 -2.75 -13.43
CA ASN A 129 3.78 -2.31 -14.59
C ASN A 129 2.28 -2.33 -14.27
N ARG A 130 1.49 -1.53 -14.98
CA ARG A 130 0.03 -1.48 -14.83
C ARG A 130 -0.65 -2.34 -15.89
N PRO A 131 -1.72 -3.08 -15.55
CA PRO A 131 -2.50 -3.79 -16.55
C PRO A 131 -3.17 -2.78 -17.50
N GLY A 132 -3.07 -2.98 -18.82
CA GLY A 132 -3.66 -2.10 -19.84
C GLY A 132 -2.76 -0.95 -20.32
N LYS A 133 -1.62 -0.69 -19.66
CA LYS A 133 -0.77 0.51 -19.88
C LYS A 133 -1.58 1.81 -19.68
N GLU A 134 -1.12 2.91 -20.26
CA GLU A 134 -1.75 4.22 -20.21
C GLU A 134 -2.90 4.23 -21.21
N ASP A 135 -3.99 4.91 -20.85
CA ASP A 135 -5.16 5.04 -21.70
C ASP A 135 -4.77 5.64 -23.07
N PRO A 136 -5.01 4.95 -24.19
CA PRO A 136 -4.64 5.44 -25.51
C PRO A 136 -5.31 6.76 -25.92
N ASP A 137 -6.44 7.12 -25.31
CA ASP A 137 -7.20 8.33 -25.63
C ASP A 137 -8.00 8.85 -24.42
N ALA A 138 -7.32 9.62 -23.57
CA ALA A 138 -7.88 10.18 -22.33
C ALA A 138 -9.01 11.20 -22.53
N ASP A 139 -9.28 11.65 -23.76
CA ASP A 139 -10.40 12.54 -24.07
C ASP A 139 -11.74 11.78 -24.19
N LYS A 140 -11.70 10.45 -24.27
CA LYS A 140 -12.88 9.58 -24.32
C LYS A 140 -13.21 8.99 -22.93
N PRO A 141 -14.49 8.67 -22.65
CA PRO A 141 -14.86 8.05 -21.39
C PRO A 141 -14.25 6.66 -21.21
N GLY A 142 -13.54 6.44 -20.09
CA GLY A 142 -12.96 5.16 -19.73
C GLY A 142 -11.74 4.75 -20.55
N HIS A 143 -11.07 3.68 -20.14
CA HIS A 143 -9.82 3.20 -20.71
C HIS A 143 -10.03 2.49 -22.06
N GLN A 144 -9.61 3.12 -23.16
CA GLN A 144 -9.87 2.59 -24.51
C GLN A 144 -9.12 1.28 -24.81
N GLY A 145 -8.04 0.99 -24.07
CA GLY A 145 -7.32 -0.29 -24.14
C GLY A 145 -8.02 -1.48 -23.46
N LEU A 146 -9.10 -1.27 -22.70
CA LEU A 146 -9.86 -2.33 -22.04
C LEU A 146 -11.14 -2.60 -22.84
N VAL A 147 -11.16 -3.69 -23.61
CA VAL A 147 -12.22 -3.97 -24.58
C VAL A 147 -12.90 -5.30 -24.30
N PHE A 148 -14.23 -5.32 -24.37
CA PHE A 148 -15.04 -6.54 -24.39
C PHE A 148 -16.21 -6.39 -25.37
N PHE A 149 -16.71 -7.50 -25.90
CA PHE A 149 -17.86 -7.53 -26.81
C PHE A 149 -19.06 -8.24 -26.18
N LEU A 150 -20.25 -7.75 -26.52
CA LEU A 150 -21.51 -8.42 -26.20
C LEU A 150 -21.78 -9.54 -27.22
N PRO A 151 -22.63 -10.52 -26.89
CA PRO A 151 -23.18 -11.44 -27.90
C PRO A 151 -23.84 -10.70 -29.07
N GLU A 152 -23.69 -11.23 -30.29
CA GLU A 152 -24.18 -10.61 -31.54
C GLU A 152 -25.66 -10.20 -31.47
N ASP A 153 -26.51 -10.97 -30.79
CA ASP A 153 -27.93 -10.66 -30.64
C ASP A 153 -28.16 -9.39 -29.81
N LEU A 154 -27.38 -9.20 -28.74
CA LEU A 154 -27.46 -8.00 -27.90
C LEU A 154 -26.84 -6.78 -28.59
N GLU A 155 -25.77 -6.96 -29.36
CA GLU A 155 -25.20 -5.89 -30.20
C GLU A 155 -26.20 -5.44 -31.28
N ALA A 156 -27.04 -6.36 -31.77
CA ALA A 156 -28.14 -6.08 -32.68
C ALA A 156 -29.39 -5.48 -31.99
N GLY A 157 -29.34 -5.25 -30.67
CA GLY A 157 -30.41 -4.59 -29.90
C GLY A 157 -31.48 -5.53 -29.34
N ALA A 158 -31.20 -6.83 -29.21
CA ALA A 158 -32.13 -7.76 -28.57
C ALA A 158 -32.35 -7.41 -27.09
N VAL A 159 -33.57 -7.69 -26.62
CA VAL A 159 -33.97 -7.50 -25.22
C VAL A 159 -33.67 -8.76 -24.42
N ILE A 160 -33.05 -8.60 -23.25
CA ILE A 160 -32.86 -9.69 -22.29
C ILE A 160 -34.16 -9.86 -21.49
N ASP A 161 -35.06 -10.67 -22.04
CA ASP A 161 -36.28 -11.10 -21.39
C ASP A 161 -36.03 -12.28 -20.41
N PRO A 162 -37.03 -12.76 -19.65
CA PRO A 162 -36.84 -13.86 -18.72
C PRO A 162 -36.33 -15.16 -19.34
N GLU A 163 -36.61 -15.44 -20.61
CA GLU A 163 -36.13 -16.64 -21.32
C GLU A 163 -34.69 -16.45 -21.79
N ARG A 164 -34.37 -15.28 -22.36
CA ARG A 164 -33.01 -14.93 -22.76
C ARG A 164 -32.06 -14.86 -21.56
N ALA A 165 -32.54 -14.38 -20.42
CA ALA A 165 -31.79 -14.34 -19.16
C ALA A 165 -31.39 -15.73 -18.65
N ARG A 166 -32.22 -16.77 -18.89
CA ARG A 166 -31.90 -18.17 -18.53
C ARG A 166 -30.70 -18.72 -19.29
N LEU A 167 -30.48 -18.23 -20.52
CA LEU A 167 -29.31 -18.61 -21.32
C LEU A 167 -28.01 -17.96 -20.82
N GLY A 168 -28.11 -16.91 -19.98
CA GLY A 168 -26.98 -16.09 -19.56
C GLY A 168 -26.41 -15.23 -20.70
N VAL A 169 -25.47 -14.35 -20.37
CA VAL A 169 -24.78 -13.48 -21.34
C VAL A 169 -23.29 -13.79 -21.29
N VAL A 170 -22.70 -14.14 -22.43
CA VAL A 170 -21.27 -14.42 -22.54
C VAL A 170 -20.58 -13.19 -23.12
N LEU A 171 -19.71 -12.55 -22.35
CA LEU A 171 -18.91 -11.41 -22.79
C LEU A 171 -17.56 -11.92 -23.30
N GLU A 172 -17.12 -11.46 -24.47
CA GLU A 172 -15.79 -11.77 -25.01
C GLU A 172 -14.81 -10.66 -24.67
N VAL A 173 -13.96 -10.89 -23.67
CA VAL A 173 -12.91 -9.95 -23.26
C VAL A 173 -11.71 -10.09 -24.20
N GLN A 174 -11.23 -8.98 -24.76
CA GLN A 174 -10.06 -8.94 -25.62
C GLN A 174 -8.76 -8.86 -24.79
N PRO A 175 -7.63 -9.36 -25.33
CA PRO A 175 -6.35 -9.19 -24.65
C PRO A 175 -5.98 -7.71 -24.52
N TYR A 176 -5.33 -7.37 -23.41
CA TYR A 176 -4.88 -6.01 -23.10
C TYR A 176 -3.37 -5.99 -22.83
N GLU A 177 -2.75 -4.82 -22.91
CA GLU A 177 -1.31 -4.65 -22.70
C GLU A 177 -0.91 -5.06 -21.26
N TYR A 178 0.25 -5.70 -21.08
CA TYR A 178 0.70 -6.22 -19.78
C TYR A 178 -0.26 -7.22 -19.09
N MET A 179 -1.17 -7.83 -19.84
CA MET A 179 -1.97 -8.96 -19.37
C MET A 179 -1.08 -10.06 -18.82
N ALA A 180 -1.36 -10.49 -17.59
CA ALA A 180 -0.63 -11.55 -16.91
C ALA A 180 -1.59 -12.54 -16.27
N GLU A 181 -1.06 -13.72 -15.93
CA GLU A 181 -1.78 -14.65 -15.06
C GLU A 181 -2.14 -13.98 -13.73
N PHE A 182 -3.27 -14.38 -13.17
CA PHE A 182 -3.80 -13.88 -11.90
C PHE A 182 -4.26 -12.41 -11.89
N ASP A 183 -4.20 -11.72 -13.03
CA ASP A 183 -4.98 -10.52 -13.20
C ASP A 183 -6.47 -10.84 -12.98
N THR A 184 -7.17 -10.00 -12.23
CA THR A 184 -8.59 -10.12 -11.96
C THR A 184 -9.35 -9.13 -12.84
N CYS A 185 -10.10 -9.67 -13.80
CA CYS A 185 -11.04 -8.93 -14.62
C CYS A 185 -12.40 -8.87 -13.91
N THR A 186 -12.84 -7.68 -13.53
CA THR A 186 -14.15 -7.43 -12.91
C THR A 186 -15.09 -6.75 -13.89
N ILE A 187 -16.21 -7.41 -14.18
CA ILE A 187 -17.32 -6.86 -14.96
C ILE A 187 -18.38 -6.33 -14.00
N ALA A 188 -18.71 -5.05 -14.13
CA ALA A 188 -19.92 -4.48 -13.56
C ALA A 188 -21.10 -4.73 -14.51
N TRP A 189 -22.04 -5.60 -14.12
CA TRP A 189 -23.33 -5.79 -14.77
C TRP A 189 -24.40 -5.01 -13.99
N GLY A 190 -24.63 -3.76 -14.38
CA GLY A 190 -25.44 -2.82 -13.62
C GLY A 190 -24.90 -2.66 -12.20
N SER A 191 -25.65 -3.14 -11.21
CA SER A 191 -25.27 -3.10 -9.78
C SER A 191 -24.52 -4.32 -9.27
N LYS A 192 -24.24 -5.31 -10.12
CA LYS A 192 -23.58 -6.56 -9.74
C LYS A 192 -22.18 -6.61 -10.31
N LEU A 193 -21.24 -7.12 -9.51
CA LEU A 193 -19.87 -7.35 -9.92
C LEU A 193 -19.65 -8.84 -10.14
N ILE A 194 -18.97 -9.18 -11.22
CA ILE A 194 -18.60 -10.53 -11.60
C ILE A 194 -17.10 -10.49 -11.86
N SER A 195 -16.36 -11.44 -11.31
CA SER A 195 -14.91 -11.48 -11.50
C SER A 195 -14.48 -12.76 -12.20
N HIS A 196 -13.49 -12.61 -13.07
CA HIS A 196 -12.76 -13.70 -13.71
C HIS A 196 -11.27 -13.50 -13.45
N VAL A 197 -10.60 -14.55 -12.99
CA VAL A 197 -9.15 -14.53 -12.79
C VAL A 197 -8.49 -15.09 -14.04
N VAL A 198 -7.62 -14.29 -14.66
CA VAL A 198 -6.90 -14.66 -15.89
C VAL A 198 -6.01 -15.86 -15.61
N THR A 199 -6.23 -16.93 -16.37
CA THR A 199 -5.44 -18.15 -16.29
C THR A 199 -4.17 -18.05 -17.15
N PRO A 200 -3.14 -18.88 -16.89
CA PRO A 200 -1.91 -18.87 -17.70
C PRO A 200 -2.15 -19.13 -19.20
N ARG A 201 -3.25 -19.82 -19.56
CA ARG A 201 -3.60 -20.11 -20.97
C ARG A 201 -4.31 -18.97 -21.68
N GLU A 202 -4.86 -18.02 -20.92
CA GLU A 202 -5.58 -16.85 -21.43
C GLU A 202 -4.64 -15.66 -21.64
N VAL A 203 -3.45 -15.67 -21.05
CA VAL A 203 -2.46 -14.58 -21.21
C VAL A 203 -2.18 -14.28 -22.68
N GLY A 204 -2.42 -13.02 -23.07
CA GLY A 204 -2.26 -12.55 -24.45
C GLY A 204 -3.33 -13.05 -25.42
N ARG A 205 -4.45 -13.60 -24.92
CA ARG A 205 -5.55 -14.14 -25.71
C ARG A 205 -6.89 -13.61 -25.21
N ARG A 206 -7.89 -13.63 -26.09
CA ARG A 206 -9.28 -13.39 -25.69
C ARG A 206 -9.81 -14.52 -24.80
N PHE A 207 -10.69 -14.18 -23.89
CA PHE A 207 -11.38 -15.13 -23.01
C PHE A 207 -12.83 -14.72 -22.78
N GLN A 208 -13.64 -15.61 -22.20
CA GLN A 208 -15.07 -15.40 -22.03
C GLN A 208 -15.44 -15.27 -20.56
N VAL A 209 -16.30 -14.29 -20.24
CA VAL A 209 -16.88 -14.11 -18.91
C VAL A 209 -18.39 -14.26 -19.01
N THR A 210 -18.96 -15.21 -18.26
CA THR A 210 -20.40 -15.50 -18.30
C THR A 210 -21.14 -14.78 -17.17
N VAL A 211 -22.13 -13.97 -17.55
CA VAL A 211 -23.14 -13.38 -16.67
C VAL A 211 -24.32 -14.35 -16.58
N ASN A 212 -24.41 -15.06 -15.46
CA ASN A 212 -25.47 -16.06 -15.26
C ASN A 212 -26.82 -15.42 -14.91
N GLU A 213 -27.91 -16.17 -15.09
CA GLU A 213 -29.29 -15.72 -14.82
C GLU A 213 -29.46 -15.09 -13.43
N SER A 214 -28.83 -15.67 -12.40
CA SER A 214 -28.91 -15.15 -11.03
C SER A 214 -28.38 -13.73 -10.90
N VAL A 215 -27.30 -13.40 -11.63
CA VAL A 215 -26.71 -12.06 -11.65
C VAL A 215 -27.64 -11.09 -12.40
N ILE A 216 -28.14 -11.51 -13.56
CA ILE A 216 -29.07 -10.71 -14.39
C ILE A 216 -30.32 -10.37 -13.57
N ARG A 217 -30.94 -11.37 -12.94
CA ARG A 217 -32.14 -11.18 -12.09
C ARG A 217 -31.87 -10.32 -10.88
N ALA A 218 -30.71 -10.48 -10.24
CA ALA A 218 -30.34 -9.68 -9.07
C ALA A 218 -30.01 -8.23 -9.42
N ALA A 219 -29.55 -7.95 -10.65
CA ALA A 219 -29.37 -6.58 -11.15
C ALA A 219 -30.72 -5.92 -11.50
N GLY A 220 -31.70 -6.72 -11.92
CA GLY A 220 -33.08 -6.29 -12.19
C GLY A 220 -33.31 -5.74 -13.59
N SER A 221 -34.57 -5.39 -13.89
CA SER A 221 -34.94 -4.80 -15.17
C SER A 221 -34.45 -3.35 -15.26
N ASN A 222 -33.76 -3.04 -16.35
CA ASN A 222 -33.32 -1.70 -16.71
C ASN A 222 -33.12 -1.65 -18.24
N PRO A 223 -33.82 -0.79 -18.98
CA PRO A 223 -33.68 -0.68 -20.44
C PRO A 223 -32.32 -0.11 -20.88
N PHE A 224 -31.58 0.51 -19.96
CA PHE A 224 -30.25 1.09 -20.17
C PHE A 224 -29.28 0.55 -19.10
N LEU A 225 -29.24 -0.76 -18.90
CA LEU A 225 -28.37 -1.37 -17.90
C LEU A 225 -26.89 -1.16 -18.28
N PRO A 226 -26.09 -0.42 -17.49
CA PRO A 226 -24.70 -0.14 -17.82
C PRO A 226 -23.80 -1.35 -17.55
N ILE A 227 -22.81 -1.55 -18.42
CA ILE A 227 -21.83 -2.62 -18.37
C ILE A 227 -20.45 -2.02 -18.57
N ALA A 228 -19.50 -2.33 -17.69
CA ALA A 228 -18.12 -1.91 -17.83
C ALA A 228 -17.17 -2.94 -17.20
N MET A 229 -15.92 -2.94 -17.64
CA MET A 229 -14.87 -3.84 -17.18
C MET A 229 -13.76 -3.05 -16.46
N GLN A 230 -13.23 -3.59 -15.38
CA GLN A 230 -12.00 -3.14 -14.73
C GLN A 230 -11.04 -4.32 -14.65
N VAL A 231 -9.73 -4.05 -14.74
CA VAL A 231 -8.69 -5.06 -14.53
C VAL A 231 -7.81 -4.61 -13.37
N VAL A 232 -7.56 -5.51 -12.42
CA VAL A 232 -6.58 -5.34 -11.36
C VAL A 232 -5.57 -6.46 -11.48
N ASP A 233 -4.27 -6.16 -11.47
CA ASP A 233 -3.28 -7.22 -11.62
C ASP A 233 -3.10 -8.09 -10.36
N ALA A 234 -2.29 -9.13 -10.47
CA ALA A 234 -1.99 -10.07 -9.39
C ALA A 234 -1.48 -9.44 -8.08
N VAL A 235 -0.92 -8.23 -8.13
CA VAL A 235 -0.35 -7.52 -6.96
C VAL A 235 -1.17 -6.28 -6.55
N GLY A 236 -2.33 -6.06 -7.17
CA GLY A 236 -3.26 -4.98 -6.82
C GLY A 236 -3.08 -3.67 -7.60
N ASN A 237 -2.28 -3.64 -8.68
CA ASN A 237 -2.15 -2.47 -9.52
C ASN A 237 -3.41 -2.27 -10.39
N ASN A 238 -3.87 -1.00 -10.47
CA ASN A 238 -4.94 -0.57 -11.37
C ASN A 238 -4.37 -0.01 -12.69
N PRO A 239 -5.18 0.07 -13.76
CA PRO A 239 -4.75 0.54 -15.08
C PRO A 239 -4.32 2.01 -15.10
N VAL A 240 -4.92 2.84 -14.24
CA VAL A 240 -4.77 4.30 -14.28
C VAL A 240 -3.43 4.80 -13.77
N PHE A 241 -2.83 5.73 -14.53
CA PHE A 241 -1.68 6.54 -14.14
C PHE A 241 -2.07 7.82 -13.41
N ASP A 242 -3.11 8.50 -13.89
CA ASP A 242 -3.59 9.78 -13.36
C ASP A 242 -4.79 9.57 -12.42
N PRO A 243 -4.65 9.82 -11.11
CA PRO A 243 -5.75 9.63 -10.19
C PRO A 243 -6.97 10.52 -10.49
N GLU A 244 -6.85 11.55 -11.34
CA GLU A 244 -7.96 12.37 -11.82
C GLU A 244 -8.80 11.72 -12.94
N SER A 245 -8.31 10.63 -13.55
CA SER A 245 -8.93 9.96 -14.70
C SER A 245 -10.00 8.93 -14.30
N ASP A 246 -11.02 8.76 -15.16
CA ASP A 246 -12.02 7.70 -15.06
C ASP A 246 -11.60 6.39 -15.78
N ALA A 247 -10.36 6.33 -16.28
CA ALA A 247 -9.79 5.18 -17.00
C ALA A 247 -9.47 3.94 -16.13
N ASN A 248 -10.05 3.83 -14.93
CA ASN A 248 -9.99 2.59 -14.14
C ASN A 248 -10.93 1.53 -14.74
N TRP A 249 -11.92 1.98 -15.50
CA TRP A 249 -12.92 1.15 -16.16
C TRP A 249 -12.83 1.34 -17.67
N SER A 250 -13.22 0.32 -18.43
CA SER A 250 -13.50 0.43 -19.85
C SER A 250 -14.58 1.48 -20.13
N PRO A 251 -14.73 1.91 -21.39
CA PRO A 251 -15.93 2.60 -21.83
C PRO A 251 -17.19 1.83 -21.42
N PRO A 252 -18.25 2.52 -20.98
CA PRO A 252 -19.51 1.86 -20.67
C PRO A 252 -20.22 1.40 -21.95
N THR A 253 -20.78 0.20 -21.88
CA THR A 253 -21.71 -0.38 -22.86
C THR A 253 -23.06 -0.58 -22.19
N TRP A 254 -24.17 -0.64 -22.94
CA TRP A 254 -25.52 -0.78 -22.39
C TRP A 254 -26.22 -2.03 -22.91
N ALA A 255 -27.05 -2.63 -22.06
CA ALA A 255 -27.97 -3.71 -22.44
C ALA A 255 -29.41 -3.39 -22.02
N ASN A 256 -30.38 -3.84 -22.81
CA ASN A 256 -31.80 -3.71 -22.50
C ASN A 256 -32.28 -4.95 -21.75
N VAL A 257 -32.59 -4.81 -20.46
CA VAL A 257 -33.07 -5.91 -19.60
C VAL A 257 -34.53 -5.66 -19.20
N ASP A 258 -35.44 -6.51 -19.65
CA ASP A 258 -36.86 -6.49 -19.26
C ASP A 258 -37.28 -7.86 -18.72
N LEU A 259 -37.20 -8.04 -17.40
CA LEU A 259 -37.59 -9.27 -16.72
C LEU A 259 -39.09 -9.31 -16.39
N GLY A 260 -39.89 -8.42 -16.98
CA GLY A 260 -41.32 -8.28 -16.66
C GLY A 260 -41.58 -7.60 -15.31
N THR A 261 -40.55 -7.04 -14.67
CA THR A 261 -40.70 -6.28 -13.42
C THR A 261 -40.93 -4.80 -13.71
N ARG A 262 -41.57 -4.10 -12.77
CA ARG A 262 -41.85 -2.65 -12.84
C ARG A 262 -41.22 -1.93 -11.64
N PRO A 263 -39.88 -1.80 -11.59
CA PRO A 263 -39.20 -1.03 -10.56
C PRO A 263 -39.61 0.45 -10.59
N LEU A 264 -39.37 1.17 -9.50
CA LEU A 264 -39.57 2.63 -9.50
C LEU A 264 -38.58 3.30 -10.45
N GLU A 265 -38.92 4.49 -10.94
CA GLU A 265 -37.96 5.32 -11.66
C GLU A 265 -36.72 5.58 -10.78
N ALA A 266 -35.54 5.57 -11.40
CA ALA A 266 -34.31 5.82 -10.67
C ALA A 266 -34.23 7.30 -10.26
N PRO A 267 -33.71 7.60 -9.06
CA PRO A 267 -33.22 8.95 -8.78
C PRO A 267 -32.08 9.31 -9.75
N PHE A 268 -31.95 10.60 -10.05
CA PHE A 268 -30.99 11.13 -11.01
C PHE A 268 -30.23 12.33 -10.45
N LEU A 269 -29.04 12.58 -10.99
CA LEU A 269 -28.26 13.76 -10.64
C LEU A 269 -28.96 15.02 -11.18
N GLU A 270 -28.93 16.14 -10.45
CA GLU A 270 -29.50 17.41 -10.97
C GLU A 270 -28.78 17.86 -12.26
N GLN A 271 -27.50 17.53 -12.40
CA GLN A 271 -26.70 17.83 -13.58
C GLN A 271 -26.94 16.81 -14.72
N PRO A 272 -26.65 17.18 -15.98
CA PRO A 272 -26.75 16.24 -17.09
C PRO A 272 -25.67 15.15 -16.99
N GLY A 273 -26.06 13.92 -17.36
CA GLY A 273 -25.19 12.76 -17.38
C GLY A 273 -24.97 12.13 -16.01
N ASP A 274 -24.12 11.11 -15.98
CA ASP A 274 -23.91 10.24 -14.81
C ASP A 274 -22.50 10.37 -14.21
N VAL A 275 -21.81 11.47 -14.53
CA VAL A 275 -20.46 11.76 -14.04
C VAL A 275 -20.51 12.93 -13.06
N VAL A 276 -19.97 12.71 -11.87
CA VAL A 276 -19.70 13.75 -10.88
C VAL A 276 -18.24 14.13 -10.97
N ASP A 277 -17.97 15.28 -11.55
CA ASP A 277 -16.63 15.86 -11.65
C ASP A 277 -16.31 16.62 -10.35
N LEU A 278 -15.32 16.13 -9.58
CA LEU A 278 -14.95 16.72 -8.29
C LEU A 278 -14.45 18.16 -8.41
N LYS A 279 -13.75 18.49 -9.50
CA LYS A 279 -13.23 19.84 -9.75
C LYS A 279 -14.38 20.81 -10.02
N ARG A 280 -15.39 20.38 -10.77
CA ARG A 280 -16.61 21.17 -11.01
C ARG A 280 -17.51 21.25 -9.77
N LEU A 281 -17.59 20.18 -8.98
CA LEU A 281 -18.39 20.11 -7.76
C LEU A 281 -17.84 21.05 -6.67
N GLY A 282 -16.51 21.20 -6.58
CA GLY A 282 -15.86 22.04 -5.57
C GLY A 282 -16.22 21.57 -4.15
N ASP A 283 -16.70 22.49 -3.31
CA ASP A 283 -17.12 22.20 -1.94
C ASP A 283 -18.64 21.99 -1.78
N ALA A 284 -19.39 21.96 -2.89
CA ALA A 284 -20.83 21.74 -2.86
C ALA A 284 -21.19 20.27 -2.61
N ALA A 285 -22.32 20.02 -1.96
CA ALA A 285 -22.91 18.69 -1.89
C ALA A 285 -23.42 18.25 -3.28
N GLN A 286 -23.38 16.95 -3.57
CA GLN A 286 -23.98 16.41 -4.79
C GLN A 286 -25.50 16.34 -4.60
N LYS A 287 -26.22 17.04 -5.46
CA LYS A 287 -27.68 17.07 -5.47
C LYS A 287 -28.26 15.94 -6.30
N ILE A 288 -29.28 15.29 -5.75
CA ILE A 288 -29.99 14.18 -6.36
C ILE A 288 -31.48 14.46 -6.30
N LYS A 289 -32.17 14.18 -7.41
CA LYS A 289 -33.61 14.40 -7.55
C LYS A 289 -34.34 13.08 -7.79
N LEU A 290 -35.51 12.98 -7.17
CA LEU A 290 -36.48 11.91 -7.41
C LEU A 290 -37.83 12.54 -7.72
N PHE A 291 -38.44 12.17 -8.84
CA PHE A 291 -39.80 12.60 -9.15
C PHE A 291 -40.82 11.79 -8.35
N LEU A 292 -41.67 12.47 -7.57
CA LEU A 292 -42.69 11.86 -6.75
C LEU A 292 -44.00 11.72 -7.54
N ASP A 293 -44.07 10.74 -8.43
CA ASP A 293 -45.28 10.43 -9.21
C ASP A 293 -46.50 10.17 -8.27
N PRO A 294 -47.61 10.92 -8.42
CA PRO A 294 -48.80 10.76 -7.58
C PRO A 294 -49.51 9.40 -7.69
N THR A 295 -49.21 8.60 -8.71
CA THR A 295 -49.71 7.22 -8.88
C THR A 295 -48.92 6.20 -8.08
N VAL A 296 -47.69 6.55 -7.67
CA VAL A 296 -46.75 5.68 -6.97
C VAL A 296 -46.60 6.07 -5.50
N PHE A 297 -46.40 7.36 -5.24
CA PHE A 297 -46.08 7.90 -3.91
C PHE A 297 -47.30 8.53 -3.26
N LYS A 298 -47.39 8.46 -1.93
CA LYS A 298 -48.44 9.09 -1.12
C LYS A 298 -47.83 9.96 -0.02
N LYS A 299 -48.56 10.99 0.39
CA LYS A 299 -48.17 11.81 1.54
C LYS A 299 -48.03 10.92 2.79
N GLY A 300 -46.90 11.03 3.47
CA GLY A 300 -46.55 10.24 4.64
C GLY A 300 -45.71 8.99 4.34
N ASP A 301 -45.56 8.57 3.08
CA ASP A 301 -44.62 7.52 2.72
C ASP A 301 -43.18 7.96 3.05
N ARG A 302 -42.31 7.00 3.34
CA ARG A 302 -40.89 7.26 3.59
C ARG A 302 -40.07 6.80 2.41
N VAL A 303 -39.21 7.67 1.91
CA VAL A 303 -38.27 7.37 0.83
C VAL A 303 -36.87 7.42 1.40
N ARG A 304 -36.14 6.32 1.23
CA ARG A 304 -34.73 6.22 1.58
C ARG A 304 -33.90 6.25 0.31
N LEU A 305 -32.98 7.20 0.23
CA LEU A 305 -31.92 7.21 -0.77
C LEU A 305 -30.80 6.26 -0.31
N ASP A 306 -30.32 5.43 -1.22
CA ASP A 306 -29.16 4.57 -1.01
C ASP A 306 -28.09 4.89 -2.06
N TRP A 307 -26.95 5.38 -1.58
CA TRP A 307 -25.73 5.66 -2.35
C TRP A 307 -24.68 4.61 -1.98
N GLU A 308 -24.60 3.55 -2.78
CA GLU A 308 -23.65 2.45 -2.60
C GLU A 308 -22.32 2.81 -3.28
N GLY A 309 -21.58 3.75 -2.70
CA GLY A 309 -20.30 4.23 -3.21
C GLY A 309 -19.16 3.24 -3.00
N ARG A 310 -18.23 3.18 -3.96
CA ARG A 310 -16.94 2.48 -3.88
C ARG A 310 -15.81 3.35 -4.43
N ASP A 311 -14.74 3.52 -3.65
CA ASP A 311 -13.56 4.28 -4.08
C ASP A 311 -12.80 3.57 -5.21
N ALA A 312 -11.75 4.19 -5.75
CA ALA A 312 -10.92 3.62 -6.82
C ALA A 312 -10.30 2.26 -6.47
N GLU A 313 -10.16 1.95 -5.17
CA GLU A 313 -9.67 0.68 -4.65
C GLU A 313 -10.80 -0.30 -4.29
N ASN A 314 -12.03 0.00 -4.73
CA ASN A 314 -13.24 -0.79 -4.52
C ASN A 314 -13.71 -0.88 -3.06
N PHE A 315 -13.21 -0.03 -2.15
CA PHE A 315 -13.68 0.01 -0.76
C PHE A 315 -15.01 0.76 -0.66
N PRO A 316 -15.95 0.25 0.16
CA PRO A 316 -17.27 0.86 0.29
C PRO A 316 -17.20 2.21 1.04
N VAL A 317 -17.82 3.23 0.45
CA VAL A 317 -18.13 4.52 1.07
C VAL A 317 -19.64 4.74 0.97
N PRO A 318 -20.44 4.02 1.78
CA PRO A 318 -21.89 4.09 1.70
C PRO A 318 -22.41 5.41 2.27
N TYR A 319 -23.52 5.87 1.73
CA TYR A 319 -24.33 6.95 2.28
C TYR A 319 -25.82 6.64 2.09
N SER A 320 -26.64 7.01 3.06
CA SER A 320 -28.09 6.89 2.95
C SER A 320 -28.77 8.02 3.71
N GLU A 321 -29.90 8.47 3.19
CA GLU A 321 -30.73 9.53 3.78
C GLU A 321 -32.20 9.13 3.63
N GLU A 322 -33.00 9.24 4.70
CA GLU A 322 -34.45 8.97 4.68
C GLU A 322 -35.23 10.28 4.80
N LYS A 323 -36.25 10.45 3.96
CA LYS A 323 -37.17 11.60 3.98
C LYS A 323 -38.61 11.14 3.87
N THR A 324 -39.52 11.95 4.41
CA THR A 324 -40.97 11.73 4.32
C THR A 324 -41.54 12.49 3.13
N VAL A 325 -42.46 11.86 2.39
CA VAL A 325 -43.19 12.47 1.29
C VAL A 325 -44.19 13.48 1.84
N GLU A 326 -43.95 14.78 1.61
CA GLU A 326 -44.85 15.86 2.04
C GLU A 326 -45.93 16.20 1.00
N ARG A 327 -45.57 16.11 -0.28
CA ARG A 327 -46.42 16.36 -1.44
C ARG A 327 -45.98 15.52 -2.64
N THR A 328 -46.91 15.17 -3.52
CA THR A 328 -46.67 14.44 -4.77
C THR A 328 -46.68 15.38 -5.98
N ASN A 329 -46.38 14.85 -7.17
CA ASN A 329 -46.19 15.62 -8.41
C ASN A 329 -45.13 16.72 -8.24
N SER A 330 -44.03 16.39 -7.58
CA SER A 330 -42.92 17.29 -7.29
C SER A 330 -41.61 16.52 -7.18
N PHE A 331 -40.48 17.22 -7.12
CA PHE A 331 -39.18 16.59 -6.89
C PHE A 331 -38.84 16.56 -5.40
N MET A 332 -38.43 15.38 -4.92
CA MET A 332 -37.72 15.23 -3.66
C MET A 332 -36.22 15.40 -3.92
N GLU A 333 -35.55 16.22 -3.11
CA GLU A 333 -34.13 16.50 -3.23
C GLU A 333 -33.34 15.86 -2.09
N PHE A 334 -32.23 15.21 -2.43
CA PHE A 334 -31.25 14.66 -1.50
C PHE A 334 -29.90 15.33 -1.72
N TYR A 335 -29.11 15.44 -0.65
CA TYR A 335 -27.84 16.15 -0.65
C TYR A 335 -26.74 15.25 -0.11
N VAL A 336 -26.06 14.53 -1.01
CA VAL A 336 -24.93 13.69 -0.63
C VAL A 336 -23.78 14.60 -0.21
N PRO A 337 -23.31 14.54 1.06
CA PRO A 337 -22.29 15.45 1.56
C PRO A 337 -21.03 15.41 0.69
N ASN A 338 -20.43 16.58 0.46
CA ASN A 338 -19.25 16.71 -0.41
C ASN A 338 -18.10 15.76 -0.01
N GLU A 339 -17.84 15.61 1.30
CA GLU A 339 -16.87 14.66 1.84
C GLU A 339 -17.13 13.20 1.43
N ARG A 340 -18.40 12.80 1.24
CA ARG A 340 -18.76 11.43 0.81
C ARG A 340 -18.47 11.24 -0.67
N VAL A 341 -18.61 12.30 -1.46
CA VAL A 341 -18.33 12.29 -2.90
C VAL A 341 -16.82 12.36 -3.15
N LYS A 342 -16.09 13.24 -2.47
CA LYS A 342 -14.62 13.34 -2.58
C LYS A 342 -13.89 12.05 -2.20
N ALA A 343 -14.40 11.34 -1.19
CA ALA A 343 -13.88 10.02 -0.81
C ALA A 343 -13.98 8.96 -1.91
N LEU A 344 -14.82 9.19 -2.93
CA LEU A 344 -15.04 8.29 -4.06
C LEU A 344 -14.25 8.67 -5.32
N GLY A 345 -13.32 9.63 -5.25
CA GLY A 345 -12.54 10.03 -6.43
C GLY A 345 -11.89 8.85 -7.16
N GLY A 346 -12.06 8.78 -8.48
CA GLY A 346 -11.65 7.68 -9.35
C GLY A 346 -12.51 6.41 -9.22
N GLY A 347 -13.56 6.46 -8.40
CA GLY A 347 -14.46 5.37 -8.07
C GLY A 347 -15.85 5.53 -8.69
N VAL A 348 -16.79 4.73 -8.18
CA VAL A 348 -18.16 4.63 -8.71
C VAL A 348 -19.18 4.53 -7.58
N SER A 349 -20.41 4.93 -7.84
CA SER A 349 -21.54 4.72 -6.93
C SER A 349 -22.71 4.11 -7.66
N MET A 350 -23.45 3.27 -6.95
CA MET A 350 -24.75 2.79 -7.41
C MET A 350 -25.85 3.52 -6.64
N LEU A 351 -26.54 4.40 -7.34
CA LEU A 351 -27.57 5.26 -6.80
C LEU A 351 -28.95 4.61 -6.94
N SER A 352 -29.70 4.54 -5.85
CA SER A 352 -31.08 4.01 -5.85
C SER A 352 -31.92 4.62 -4.74
N CYS A 353 -33.23 4.36 -4.78
CA CYS A 353 -34.12 4.68 -3.67
C CYS A 353 -35.06 3.52 -3.35
N SER A 354 -35.43 3.41 -2.08
CA SER A 354 -36.45 2.50 -1.55
C SER A 354 -37.64 3.30 -1.02
N LEU A 355 -38.84 2.87 -1.42
CA LEU A 355 -40.12 3.41 -0.96
C LEU A 355 -40.70 2.47 0.10
N HIS A 356 -40.89 3.02 1.30
CA HIS A 356 -41.60 2.41 2.41
C HIS A 356 -42.98 3.05 2.53
N SER A 357 -44.00 2.32 2.12
CA SER A 357 -45.40 2.76 2.18
C SER A 357 -45.84 2.93 3.63
N LEU A 358 -46.63 3.96 3.90
CA LEU A 358 -47.17 4.20 5.25
C LEU A 358 -48.16 3.09 5.69
N ASN A 359 -48.85 2.46 4.72
CA ASN A 359 -50.00 1.60 4.98
C ASN A 359 -49.72 0.09 4.77
N THR A 360 -48.51 -0.25 4.33
CA THR A 360 -48.11 -1.62 3.99
C THR A 360 -46.65 -1.82 4.33
N ASP A 361 -46.26 -3.02 4.79
CA ASP A 361 -44.85 -3.38 4.98
C ASP A 361 -44.10 -3.63 3.65
N ASP A 362 -44.76 -3.41 2.51
CA ASP A 362 -44.18 -3.51 1.18
C ASP A 362 -43.08 -2.45 0.96
N VAL A 363 -41.89 -2.92 0.57
CA VAL A 363 -40.78 -2.08 0.14
C VAL A 363 -40.61 -2.22 -1.36
N ARG A 364 -40.69 -1.10 -2.08
CA ARG A 364 -40.42 -1.04 -3.53
C ARG A 364 -39.11 -0.34 -3.78
N VAL A 365 -38.27 -0.91 -4.63
CA VAL A 365 -36.95 -0.35 -4.97
C VAL A 365 -36.96 0.21 -6.39
N SER A 366 -36.22 1.29 -6.60
CA SER A 366 -36.03 1.87 -7.92
C SER A 366 -35.09 1.05 -8.80
N MET A 367 -35.08 1.40 -10.09
CA MET A 367 -33.92 1.16 -10.93
C MET A 367 -32.68 1.80 -10.29
N LYS A 368 -31.51 1.26 -10.61
CA LYS A 368 -30.23 1.76 -10.10
C LYS A 368 -29.51 2.55 -11.20
N THR A 369 -28.99 3.72 -10.85
CA THR A 369 -28.18 4.57 -11.73
C THR A 369 -26.72 4.43 -11.33
N ARG A 370 -25.86 4.07 -12.29
CA ARG A 370 -24.40 4.05 -12.06
C ARG A 370 -23.88 5.48 -12.18
N VAL A 371 -23.25 5.99 -11.14
CA VAL A 371 -22.61 7.30 -11.11
C VAL A 371 -21.10 7.13 -11.04
N SER A 372 -20.36 7.71 -11.97
CA SER A 372 -18.89 7.77 -11.93
C SER A 372 -18.42 9.04 -11.24
N VAL A 373 -17.40 8.94 -10.41
CA VAL A 373 -16.79 10.12 -9.76
C VAL A 373 -15.45 10.40 -10.42
N ARG A 374 -15.39 11.45 -11.23
CA ARG A 374 -14.18 11.89 -11.93
C ARG A 374 -13.38 12.83 -11.04
N GLY A 375 -12.07 12.62 -11.00
CA GLY A 375 -11.13 13.34 -10.17
C GLY A 375 -10.53 12.48 -9.07
N ALA A 376 -9.34 12.82 -8.58
CA ALA A 376 -8.64 12.03 -7.59
C ALA A 376 -9.29 12.17 -6.23
N ALA A 377 -9.31 11.07 -5.47
CA ALA A 377 -9.50 11.20 -4.04
C ALA A 377 -8.30 11.97 -3.48
N SER A 378 -8.55 13.14 -2.88
CA SER A 378 -7.51 14.00 -2.31
C SER A 378 -6.50 13.19 -1.49
N PRO A 379 -5.18 13.37 -1.70
CA PRO A 379 -4.18 12.69 -0.89
C PRO A 379 -4.38 13.06 0.57
N TRP A 380 -4.25 12.07 1.44
CA TRP A 380 -4.35 12.28 2.88
C TRP A 380 -3.19 13.16 3.31
N GLN A 381 -3.51 14.30 3.91
CA GLN A 381 -2.52 15.32 4.23
C GLN A 381 -1.54 14.82 5.29
N ALA A 382 -0.31 15.28 5.21
CA ALA A 382 0.71 14.95 6.20
C ALA A 382 0.30 15.45 7.60
N PRO A 383 0.65 14.71 8.66
CA PRO A 383 0.53 15.21 10.03
C PRO A 383 1.28 16.52 10.25
N ARG A 384 0.96 17.17 11.37
CA ARG A 384 1.74 18.30 11.90
C ARG A 384 2.10 18.01 13.35
N VAL A 385 3.26 18.51 13.79
CA VAL A 385 3.69 18.43 15.19
C VAL A 385 3.76 19.84 15.75
N GLN A 386 3.00 20.14 16.81
CA GLN A 386 2.87 21.51 17.34
C GLN A 386 4.19 22.05 17.89
N GLU A 387 5.00 21.18 18.51
CA GLU A 387 6.29 21.49 19.13
C GLU A 387 7.41 21.62 18.09
N SER A 388 7.16 21.25 16.82
CA SER A 388 8.14 21.40 15.75
C SER A 388 8.14 22.82 15.18
N ALA A 389 9.33 23.32 14.84
CA ALA A 389 9.51 24.62 14.20
C ALA A 389 10.44 24.49 12.99
N ALA A 390 9.99 24.97 11.83
CA ALA A 390 10.76 24.93 10.58
C ALA A 390 11.33 23.54 10.21
N GLY A 391 10.59 22.46 10.53
CA GLY A 391 11.01 21.08 10.26
C GLY A 391 11.94 20.46 11.30
N TYR A 392 12.21 21.16 12.42
CA TYR A 392 13.01 20.64 13.52
C TYR A 392 12.15 20.35 14.74
N LEU A 393 12.48 19.27 15.45
CA LEU A 393 11.89 18.92 16.75
C LEU A 393 13.02 18.68 17.76
N ASP A 394 12.90 19.28 18.94
CA ASP A 394 13.85 19.07 20.04
C ASP A 394 13.66 17.65 20.60
N PRO A 395 14.71 16.81 20.70
CA PRO A 395 14.61 15.45 21.22
C PRO A 395 14.24 15.39 22.71
N SER A 396 14.38 16.50 23.44
CA SER A 396 14.11 16.60 24.88
C SER A 396 12.70 17.10 25.21
N VAL A 397 11.82 17.24 24.21
CA VAL A 397 10.41 17.58 24.48
C VAL A 397 9.78 16.51 25.38
N PRO A 398 9.00 16.90 26.41
CA PRO A 398 8.34 15.93 27.28
C PRO A 398 7.21 15.17 26.56
N GLU A 399 6.64 15.76 25.51
CA GLU A 399 5.54 15.21 24.71
C GLU A 399 5.57 15.87 23.33
N ALA A 400 5.18 15.14 22.28
CA ALA A 400 4.88 15.67 20.95
C ALA A 400 3.38 15.57 20.65
N THR A 401 2.78 16.68 20.27
CA THR A 401 1.36 16.80 19.90
C THR A 401 1.20 16.72 18.40
N VAL A 402 0.76 15.54 17.94
CA VAL A 402 0.50 15.26 16.53
C VAL A 402 -0.93 15.64 16.17
N VAL A 403 -1.07 16.46 15.13
CA VAL A 403 -2.35 16.95 14.61
C VAL A 403 -2.55 16.42 13.20
N ILE A 404 -3.71 15.79 12.96
CA ILE A 404 -4.14 15.39 11.62
C ILE A 404 -5.52 16.00 11.32
N VAL A 405 -5.79 16.26 10.05
CA VAL A 405 -7.14 16.56 9.57
C VAL A 405 -7.73 15.26 9.05
N ALA A 406 -8.80 14.77 9.66
CA ALA A 406 -9.42 13.50 9.29
C ALA A 406 -9.80 13.51 7.79
N PRO A 407 -9.26 12.58 6.97
CA PRO A 407 -9.60 12.51 5.56
C PRO A 407 -11.10 12.34 5.31
N ASP A 408 -11.54 12.79 4.14
CA ASP A 408 -12.92 12.66 3.69
C ASP A 408 -13.41 11.20 3.71
N GLY A 409 -14.66 11.00 4.10
CA GLY A 409 -15.28 9.67 4.20
C GLY A 409 -14.91 8.84 5.44
N TRP A 410 -14.00 9.33 6.30
CA TRP A 410 -13.75 8.69 7.59
C TRP A 410 -14.94 8.87 8.55
N ALA A 411 -15.11 7.90 9.44
CA ALA A 411 -16.18 7.88 10.43
C ALA A 411 -15.67 7.44 11.81
N ALA A 412 -16.53 7.57 12.83
CA ALA A 412 -16.27 6.94 14.11
C ALA A 412 -15.98 5.43 13.94
N SER A 413 -15.20 4.86 14.84
CA SER A 413 -14.66 3.49 14.82
C SER A 413 -13.61 3.16 13.76
N THR A 414 -13.26 4.11 12.87
CA THR A 414 -12.11 3.94 11.96
C THR A 414 -10.85 3.68 12.78
N ARG A 415 -10.11 2.62 12.45
CA ARG A 415 -8.82 2.34 13.10
C ARG A 415 -7.69 2.88 12.28
N ILE A 416 -6.79 3.61 12.93
CA ILE A 416 -5.61 4.18 12.29
C ILE A 416 -4.35 3.78 13.04
N ARG A 417 -3.22 3.79 12.34
CA ARG A 417 -1.90 3.67 12.93
C ARG A 417 -1.10 4.92 12.61
N LEU A 418 -0.53 5.53 13.64
CA LEU A 418 0.46 6.58 13.52
C LEU A 418 1.84 5.93 13.45
N VAL A 419 2.67 6.35 12.49
CA VAL A 419 3.99 5.77 12.23
C VAL A 419 5.05 6.87 12.22
N TRP A 420 6.07 6.70 13.06
CA TRP A 420 7.32 7.47 13.05
C TRP A 420 8.45 6.54 12.65
N VAL A 421 9.22 6.91 11.64
CA VAL A 421 10.34 6.09 11.15
C VAL A 421 11.55 6.96 10.82
N GLY A 422 12.73 6.57 11.30
CA GLY A 422 13.99 7.25 11.06
C GLY A 422 15.15 6.29 11.25
N GLY A 423 16.00 6.11 10.25
CA GLY A 423 17.02 5.06 10.26
C GLY A 423 16.42 3.68 10.52
N SER A 424 16.90 3.00 11.57
CA SER A 424 16.40 1.72 12.11
C SER A 424 15.45 1.86 13.31
N VAL A 425 15.10 3.10 13.67
CA VAL A 425 14.18 3.41 14.76
C VAL A 425 12.77 3.56 14.19
N ILE A 426 11.83 2.83 14.79
CA ILE A 426 10.41 2.95 14.50
C ILE A 426 9.63 3.12 15.80
N TYR A 427 8.57 3.92 15.73
CA TYR A 427 7.53 3.99 16.74
C TYR A 427 6.18 3.99 16.05
N THR A 428 5.30 3.08 16.46
CA THR A 428 3.94 2.98 15.92
C THR A 428 2.93 2.94 17.04
N GLN A 429 1.81 3.64 16.88
CA GLN A 429 0.71 3.62 17.83
C GLN A 429 -0.62 3.54 17.09
N GLU A 430 -1.47 2.58 17.49
CA GLU A 430 -2.81 2.43 16.93
C GLU A 430 -3.85 3.19 17.74
N TYR A 431 -4.81 3.77 17.04
CA TYR A 431 -5.94 4.51 17.61
C TYR A 431 -7.25 4.05 16.95
N THR A 432 -8.32 3.95 17.74
CA THR A 432 -9.69 3.84 17.22
C THR A 432 -10.36 5.19 17.35
N LEU A 433 -10.80 5.77 16.24
CA LEU A 433 -11.38 7.10 16.23
C LEU A 433 -12.76 7.13 16.91
N GLY A 434 -12.97 8.15 17.74
CA GLY A 434 -14.30 8.51 18.26
C GLY A 434 -15.13 9.27 17.22
N ALA A 435 -16.13 10.02 17.70
CA ALA A 435 -16.86 10.96 16.85
C ALA A 435 -15.88 11.98 16.25
N ILE A 436 -15.91 12.15 14.92
CA ILE A 436 -15.07 13.12 14.23
C ILE A 436 -15.60 14.53 14.54
N PRO A 437 -14.76 15.45 15.07
CA PRO A 437 -15.15 16.83 15.34
C PRO A 437 -15.60 17.58 14.08
N ALA A 438 -16.34 18.68 14.25
CA ALA A 438 -16.85 19.48 13.14
C ALA A 438 -15.74 20.12 12.28
N ASP A 439 -14.61 20.48 12.90
CA ASP A 439 -13.41 20.97 12.20
C ASP A 439 -12.52 19.85 11.65
N ARG A 440 -12.89 18.59 11.92
CA ARG A 440 -12.17 17.35 11.56
C ARG A 440 -10.75 17.26 12.12
N VAL A 441 -10.38 18.10 13.09
CA VAL A 441 -9.03 18.10 13.67
C VAL A 441 -8.95 17.01 14.73
N LEU A 442 -8.01 16.07 14.53
CA LEU A 442 -7.72 15.00 15.48
C LEU A 442 -6.33 15.25 16.09
N VAL A 443 -6.23 15.03 17.39
CA VAL A 443 -5.02 15.31 18.18
C VAL A 443 -4.56 14.04 18.89
N PHE A 444 -3.29 13.70 18.72
CA PHE A 444 -2.64 12.55 19.36
C PHE A 444 -1.39 13.01 20.11
N LYS A 445 -1.16 12.40 21.27
CA LYS A 445 -0.01 12.69 22.13
C LYS A 445 0.97 11.53 22.05
N VAL A 446 2.25 11.85 21.91
CA VAL A 446 3.36 10.90 21.90
C VAL A 446 4.35 11.32 22.98
N ASP A 447 4.65 10.41 23.91
CA ASP A 447 5.54 10.72 25.03
C ASP A 447 6.98 11.00 24.58
N GLY A 448 7.65 11.92 25.28
CA GLY A 448 9.00 12.37 24.95
C GLY A 448 10.05 11.25 24.91
N GLU A 449 9.86 10.19 25.70
CA GLU A 449 10.74 9.00 25.67
C GLU A 449 10.77 8.32 24.30
N HIS A 450 9.70 8.41 23.52
CA HIS A 450 9.66 7.87 22.16
C HIS A 450 10.33 8.81 21.15
N ILE A 451 10.27 10.12 21.39
CA ILE A 451 10.89 11.15 20.53
C ILE A 451 12.41 11.15 20.70
N GLU A 452 12.90 11.01 21.93
CA GLU A 452 14.33 10.99 22.26
C GLU A 452 15.09 9.91 21.45
N ARG A 453 14.45 8.77 21.19
CA ARG A 453 15.00 7.64 20.42
C ARG A 453 15.40 8.03 18.99
N PHE A 454 14.81 9.09 18.44
CA PHE A 454 15.12 9.59 17.10
C PHE A 454 16.16 10.72 17.10
N ASN A 455 16.80 11.02 18.22
CA ASN A 455 17.81 12.08 18.30
C ASN A 455 18.90 11.89 17.22
N THR A 456 19.21 12.98 16.52
CA THR A 456 20.11 13.09 15.36
C THR A 456 19.55 12.58 14.03
N LEU A 457 18.40 11.92 14.01
CA LEU A 457 17.83 11.30 12.82
C LEU A 457 16.90 12.24 12.04
N LEU A 458 16.93 12.09 10.71
CA LEU A 458 15.84 12.54 9.86
C LEU A 458 14.71 11.51 9.95
N THR A 459 13.54 11.97 10.35
CA THR A 459 12.39 11.12 10.70
C THR A 459 11.19 11.49 9.85
N GLU A 460 10.51 10.47 9.32
CA GLU A 460 9.24 10.60 8.63
C GLU A 460 8.09 10.26 9.59
N LEU A 461 7.06 11.12 9.60
CA LEU A 461 5.83 10.94 10.35
C LEU A 461 4.63 10.86 9.40
N TYR A 462 3.86 9.80 9.49
CA TYR A 462 2.65 9.59 8.68
C TYR A 462 1.61 8.75 9.43
N TYR A 463 0.44 8.58 8.82
CA TYR A 463 -0.60 7.69 9.32
C TYR A 463 -1.22 6.85 8.21
N GLU A 464 -1.80 5.73 8.61
CA GLU A 464 -2.46 4.77 7.74
C GLU A 464 -3.72 4.21 8.39
N ARG A 465 -4.57 3.54 7.61
CA ARG A 465 -5.71 2.79 8.14
C ARG A 465 -5.27 1.41 8.61
N ALA A 466 -5.53 1.10 9.88
CA ALA A 466 -5.24 -0.19 10.49
C ALA A 466 -6.40 -1.20 10.36
N ASP A 467 -7.56 -0.76 9.85
CA ASP A 467 -8.74 -1.60 9.59
C ASP A 467 -8.87 -2.06 8.13
N ARG A 468 -7.89 -1.73 7.28
CA ARG A 468 -7.85 -2.14 5.86
C ARG A 468 -6.55 -2.92 5.58
N PRO A 469 -6.60 -3.96 4.72
CA PRO A 469 -5.42 -4.69 4.32
C PRO A 469 -4.54 -3.93 3.32
N SER A 470 -5.09 -2.95 2.59
CA SER A 470 -4.30 -2.01 1.77
C SER A 470 -4.02 -0.72 2.54
N SER A 471 -2.73 -0.40 2.69
CA SER A 471 -2.25 0.81 3.34
C SER A 471 -2.27 1.97 2.34
N ARG A 472 -3.43 2.60 2.19
CA ARG A 472 -3.37 4.01 1.80
C ARG A 472 -2.71 4.74 2.97
N GLU A 473 -1.54 5.31 2.75
CA GLU A 473 -0.83 6.13 3.72
C GLU A 473 -1.15 7.61 3.48
N SER A 474 -0.95 8.43 4.51
CA SER A 474 -0.86 9.87 4.34
C SER A 474 0.43 10.27 3.64
N LEU A 475 0.46 11.49 3.12
CA LEU A 475 1.72 12.18 2.86
C LEU A 475 2.57 12.14 4.15
N ARG A 476 3.90 12.08 3.98
CA ARG A 476 4.85 11.97 5.08
C ARG A 476 5.37 13.36 5.47
N LEU A 477 5.32 13.69 6.76
CA LEU A 477 6.00 14.87 7.32
C LEU A 477 7.45 14.50 7.60
N GLN A 478 8.40 15.25 7.05
CA GLN A 478 9.81 15.12 7.39
C GLN A 478 10.18 16.03 8.57
N LEU A 479 10.84 15.46 9.59
CA LEU A 479 11.31 16.15 10.78
C LEU A 479 12.75 15.77 11.07
N GLN A 480 13.61 16.78 11.23
CA GLN A 480 14.93 16.58 11.82
C GLN A 480 14.78 16.61 13.35
N ILE A 481 15.08 15.49 14.00
CA ILE A 481 15.02 15.40 15.46
C ILE A 481 16.43 15.62 16.01
N GLY A 482 16.59 16.64 16.84
CA GLY A 482 17.89 17.04 17.37
C GLY A 482 18.86 17.58 16.30
N LYS A 483 20.14 17.72 16.67
CA LYS A 483 21.17 18.17 15.73
C LYS A 483 21.54 17.00 14.80
N PRO A 484 21.52 17.17 13.48
CA PRO A 484 21.88 16.11 12.56
C PRO A 484 23.32 15.68 12.82
N ALA A 485 23.55 14.38 12.97
CA ALA A 485 24.88 13.81 12.95
C ALA A 485 25.23 13.42 11.51
N SER A 486 26.46 13.70 11.08
CA SER A 486 26.94 13.24 9.78
C SER A 486 26.86 11.71 9.72
N ALA A 487 26.24 11.20 8.66
CA ALA A 487 26.18 9.77 8.41
C ALA A 487 27.59 9.23 8.20
N LEU A 488 27.90 8.07 8.78
CA LEU A 488 29.20 7.44 8.57
C LEU A 488 29.27 6.90 7.13
N PRO A 489 30.19 7.38 6.29
CA PRO A 489 30.33 6.93 4.93
C PRO A 489 30.70 5.44 4.88
N GLN A 490 30.38 4.81 3.75
CA GLN A 490 30.83 3.44 3.49
C GLN A 490 32.38 3.38 3.49
N ALA A 491 32.95 2.31 4.02
CA ALA A 491 34.39 2.05 3.88
C ALA A 491 34.76 1.85 2.40
N ARG A 492 36.05 2.04 2.09
CA ARG A 492 36.62 1.71 0.76
C ARG A 492 37.69 0.65 0.93
N VAL A 493 37.83 -0.23 -0.06
CA VAL A 493 38.88 -1.25 -0.07
C VAL A 493 39.75 -1.01 -1.29
N GLU A 494 41.04 -0.80 -1.07
CA GLU A 494 42.05 -0.66 -2.11
C GLU A 494 42.97 -1.87 -2.12
N SER A 495 43.18 -2.46 -3.30
CA SER A 495 44.16 -3.53 -3.46
C SER A 495 45.58 -2.97 -3.30
N THR A 496 46.38 -3.62 -2.47
CA THR A 496 47.80 -3.27 -2.36
C THR A 496 48.59 -3.99 -3.47
N ARG A 497 49.85 -3.58 -3.71
CA ARG A 497 50.74 -4.25 -4.68
C ARG A 497 51.08 -5.70 -4.28
N THR A 498 50.76 -6.09 -3.04
CA THR A 498 50.89 -7.45 -2.52
C THR A 498 49.54 -8.13 -2.56
N GLU A 499 49.39 -9.25 -3.29
CA GLU A 499 48.14 -10.00 -3.45
C GLU A 499 47.55 -10.56 -2.13
N GLN A 500 48.28 -10.42 -1.02
CA GLN A 500 47.97 -11.01 0.28
C GLN A 500 47.34 -10.02 1.28
N GLN A 501 47.23 -8.74 0.92
CA GLN A 501 46.71 -7.71 1.81
C GLN A 501 45.93 -6.65 1.04
N VAL A 502 44.85 -6.18 1.64
CA VAL A 502 44.09 -5.01 1.15
C VAL A 502 44.18 -3.88 2.17
N LEU A 503 43.98 -2.65 1.69
CA LEU A 503 43.91 -1.48 2.54
C LEU A 503 42.44 -1.04 2.66
N VAL A 504 41.91 -1.09 3.88
CA VAL A 504 40.58 -0.60 4.19
C VAL A 504 40.68 0.85 4.63
N ILE A 505 40.02 1.75 3.90
CA ILE A 505 40.01 3.18 4.15
C ILE A 505 38.66 3.54 4.79
N LEU A 506 38.70 4.16 5.96
CA LEU A 506 37.54 4.72 6.65
C LEU A 506 37.54 6.23 6.39
N PRO A 507 36.69 6.76 5.49
CA PRO A 507 36.83 8.12 4.99
C PRO A 507 36.18 9.19 5.87
N PHE A 508 35.76 8.84 7.09
CA PHE A 508 35.10 9.78 7.99
C PHE A 508 36.09 10.67 8.73
N THR A 509 36.16 11.94 8.34
CA THR A 509 37.16 12.91 8.85
C THR A 509 36.63 13.82 9.96
N GLU A 510 35.36 13.74 10.37
CA GLU A 510 34.80 14.57 11.46
C GLU A 510 35.02 13.93 12.85
N THR A 511 36.08 13.14 12.99
CA THR A 511 36.48 12.49 14.23
C THR A 511 37.16 13.47 15.18
N GLU A 512 37.00 13.24 16.48
CA GLU A 512 37.59 14.03 17.56
C GLU A 512 38.56 13.16 18.38
N PRO A 513 39.59 13.74 19.02
CA PRO A 513 40.43 13.01 19.95
C PRO A 513 39.60 12.37 21.07
N GLY A 514 39.78 11.07 21.28
CA GLY A 514 39.02 10.26 22.23
C GLY A 514 37.86 9.46 21.60
N ASP A 515 37.55 9.68 20.33
CA ASP A 515 36.63 8.83 19.57
C ASP A 515 37.18 7.40 19.46
N ALA A 516 36.30 6.40 19.61
CA ALA A 516 36.66 5.00 19.39
C ALA A 516 36.02 4.50 18.09
N VAL A 517 36.85 4.10 17.12
CA VAL A 517 36.45 3.55 15.82
C VAL A 517 36.79 2.07 15.75
N THR A 518 35.80 1.21 15.50
CA THR A 518 36.03 -0.24 15.38
C THR A 518 35.65 -0.73 13.98
N LEU A 519 36.61 -1.23 13.22
CA LEU A 519 36.37 -1.89 11.93
C LEU A 519 35.97 -3.36 12.16
N GLN A 520 34.97 -3.81 11.43
CA GLN A 520 34.55 -5.20 11.30
C GLN A 520 34.77 -5.67 9.86
N TRP A 521 35.48 -6.79 9.71
CA TRP A 521 35.74 -7.48 8.45
C TRP A 521 35.30 -8.93 8.60
N ILE A 522 34.22 -9.30 7.91
CA ILE A 522 33.51 -10.57 8.14
C ILE A 522 33.40 -11.32 6.82
N GLY A 523 34.20 -12.38 6.65
CA GLY A 523 34.06 -13.38 5.60
C GLY A 523 33.09 -14.49 5.99
N ASP A 524 33.02 -15.55 5.20
CA ASP A 524 32.11 -16.68 5.45
C ASP A 524 32.59 -17.57 6.60
N GLN A 525 33.91 -17.72 6.76
CA GLN A 525 34.52 -18.51 7.84
C GLN A 525 35.55 -17.74 8.66
N SER A 526 35.79 -16.47 8.35
CA SER A 526 36.80 -15.64 8.99
C SER A 526 36.23 -14.30 9.49
N ARG A 527 36.78 -13.80 10.60
CA ARG A 527 36.37 -12.53 11.20
C ARG A 527 37.59 -11.80 11.73
N THR A 528 37.73 -10.53 11.35
CA THR A 528 38.76 -9.61 11.86
C THR A 528 38.10 -8.35 12.42
N THR A 529 38.34 -8.07 13.69
CA THR A 529 37.86 -6.86 14.38
C THR A 529 39.06 -5.98 14.74
N VAL A 530 39.07 -4.72 14.30
CA VAL A 530 40.18 -3.79 14.52
C VAL A 530 39.69 -2.55 15.28
N PRO A 531 39.85 -2.49 16.61
CA PRO A 531 39.55 -1.31 17.41
C PRO A 531 40.66 -0.27 17.30
N ASN A 532 40.28 1.00 17.18
CA ASN A 532 41.17 2.16 17.13
C ASN A 532 40.64 3.27 18.04
N THR A 533 41.47 3.78 18.94
CA THR A 533 41.13 4.98 19.74
C THR A 533 41.92 6.15 19.18
N LEU A 534 41.21 7.21 18.78
CA LEU A 534 41.81 8.34 18.08
C LEU A 534 42.44 9.33 19.04
N ASP A 535 43.64 9.77 18.72
CA ASP A 535 44.38 10.82 19.43
C ASP A 535 44.39 12.13 18.61
N SER A 536 45.16 13.11 19.06
CA SER A 536 45.26 14.40 18.37
C SER A 536 45.97 14.33 17.01
N GLU A 537 46.67 13.25 16.68
CA GLU A 537 47.36 13.08 15.39
C GLU A 537 46.49 12.33 14.37
N THR A 538 45.65 11.41 14.84
CA THR A 538 44.82 10.53 14.01
C THR A 538 43.37 11.01 13.85
N ALA A 539 42.86 11.83 14.78
CA ALA A 539 41.57 12.47 14.64
C ALA A 539 41.58 13.52 13.50
N GLY A 540 40.44 13.70 12.83
CA GLY A 540 40.32 14.67 11.74
C GLY A 540 40.73 14.16 10.35
N GLY A 541 41.25 12.93 10.25
CA GLY A 541 41.74 12.32 9.01
C GLY A 541 41.07 11.00 8.65
N GLU A 542 41.35 10.49 7.44
CA GLU A 542 40.95 9.14 7.04
C GLU A 542 41.79 8.10 7.78
N LEU A 543 41.18 6.97 8.15
CA LEU A 543 41.90 5.86 8.78
C LEU A 543 42.21 4.79 7.74
N HIS A 544 43.46 4.35 7.71
CA HIS A 544 43.97 3.38 6.75
C HIS A 544 44.35 2.10 7.51
N ILE A 545 43.56 1.05 7.36
CA ILE A 545 43.70 -0.19 8.11
C ILE A 545 44.06 -1.33 7.16
N PRO A 546 45.28 -1.88 7.25
CA PRO A 546 45.71 -2.94 6.36
C PRO A 546 45.19 -4.30 6.87
N ILE A 547 44.47 -5.05 6.02
CA ILE A 547 43.80 -6.32 6.38
C ILE A 547 44.35 -7.47 5.54
N PRO A 548 44.88 -8.55 6.16
CA PRO A 548 45.31 -9.73 5.43
C PRO A 548 44.12 -10.47 4.83
N VAL A 549 44.26 -10.98 3.60
CA VAL A 549 43.19 -11.70 2.87
C VAL A 549 43.58 -13.14 2.54
N ASN A 550 44.62 -13.67 3.17
CA ASN A 550 45.15 -15.01 2.91
C ASN A 550 44.18 -16.14 3.25
N ASP A 551 43.24 -15.88 4.15
CA ASP A 551 42.27 -16.85 4.64
C ASP A 551 40.96 -16.82 3.85
N LEU A 552 40.89 -16.03 2.77
CA LEU A 552 39.70 -15.88 1.91
C LEU A 552 39.85 -16.66 0.61
N GLU A 553 38.75 -17.26 0.16
CA GLU A 553 38.68 -17.91 -1.14
C GLU A 553 38.32 -16.92 -2.27
N GLU A 554 38.72 -17.21 -3.51
CA GLU A 554 38.33 -16.39 -4.66
C GLU A 554 36.81 -16.41 -4.86
N GLY A 555 36.19 -15.22 -4.97
CA GLY A 555 34.74 -15.07 -5.04
C GLY A 555 34.03 -15.00 -3.69
N GLU A 556 34.74 -15.14 -2.56
CA GLU A 556 34.14 -15.01 -1.22
C GLU A 556 33.60 -13.60 -0.97
N ILE A 557 32.42 -13.52 -0.34
CA ILE A 557 31.75 -12.27 0.01
C ILE A 557 32.15 -11.85 1.42
N VAL A 558 32.75 -10.67 1.53
CA VAL A 558 33.13 -10.05 2.79
C VAL A 558 32.21 -8.87 3.10
N ARG A 559 31.64 -8.90 4.30
CA ARG A 559 30.84 -7.81 4.88
C ARG A 559 31.76 -6.92 5.71
N VAL A 560 31.80 -5.64 5.36
CA VAL A 560 32.70 -4.66 5.98
C VAL A 560 31.91 -3.46 6.46
N TYR A 561 32.04 -3.15 7.75
CA TYR A 561 31.50 -1.93 8.33
C TYR A 561 32.33 -1.46 9.50
N TYR A 562 32.15 -0.23 9.95
CA TYR A 562 32.80 0.29 11.14
C TYR A 562 31.84 1.04 12.04
N SER A 563 32.12 1.03 13.35
CA SER A 563 31.40 1.80 14.34
C SER A 563 32.21 3.00 14.83
N LEU A 564 31.52 4.04 15.29
CA LEU A 564 32.10 5.20 15.95
C LEU A 564 31.38 5.42 17.29
N ILE A 565 32.14 5.42 18.38
CA ILE A 565 31.68 5.73 19.73
C ILE A 565 32.25 7.09 20.13
N ARG A 566 31.36 8.06 20.35
CA ARG A 566 31.66 9.37 20.90
C ARG A 566 30.92 9.57 22.22
N ARG A 567 31.60 10.11 23.24
CA ARG A 567 31.04 10.28 24.58
C ARG A 567 29.75 11.12 24.53
N GLY A 568 28.66 10.58 25.08
CA GLY A 568 27.37 11.28 25.18
C GLY A 568 26.57 11.32 23.88
N GLN A 569 26.97 10.57 22.85
CA GLN A 569 26.20 10.39 21.61
C GLN A 569 25.85 8.90 21.41
N PRO A 570 24.76 8.59 20.70
CA PRO A 570 24.47 7.22 20.27
C PRO A 570 25.62 6.65 19.44
N VAL A 571 25.83 5.33 19.53
CA VAL A 571 26.79 4.63 18.68
C VAL A 571 26.34 4.76 17.23
N ARG A 572 27.28 5.07 16.34
CA ARG A 572 27.01 5.18 14.91
C ARG A 572 27.69 4.03 14.16
N TYR A 573 27.06 3.61 13.08
CA TYR A 573 27.56 2.56 12.20
C TYR A 573 27.63 3.08 10.76
N SER A 574 28.66 2.66 10.02
CA SER A 574 28.84 3.02 8.61
C SER A 574 27.79 2.38 7.72
N LYS A 575 27.66 2.85 6.47
CA LYS A 575 27.02 2.02 5.45
C LYS A 575 27.80 0.72 5.28
N LEU A 576 27.09 -0.38 5.05
CA LEU A 576 27.69 -1.69 4.80
C LEU A 576 28.41 -1.67 3.46
N LEU A 577 29.67 -2.10 3.44
CA LEU A 577 30.38 -2.48 2.22
C LEU A 577 30.31 -3.98 2.06
N VAL A 578 29.91 -4.42 0.87
CA VAL A 578 30.02 -5.82 0.44
C VAL A 578 31.17 -5.88 -0.56
N TRP A 579 32.25 -6.54 -0.17
CA TRP A 579 33.46 -6.71 -0.98
C TRP A 579 33.58 -8.18 -1.42
N VAL A 580 34.10 -8.42 -2.62
CA VAL A 580 34.26 -9.78 -3.16
C VAL A 580 35.73 -10.02 -3.46
N MET A 581 36.29 -11.10 -2.94
CA MET A 581 37.68 -11.46 -3.18
C MET A 581 37.89 -11.82 -4.66
N GLY A 582 38.99 -11.35 -5.26
CA GLY A 582 39.35 -11.62 -6.66
C GLY A 582 38.74 -10.68 -7.70
N TYR A 583 37.72 -9.89 -7.36
CA TYR A 583 37.19 -8.84 -8.23
C TYR A 583 37.68 -7.47 -7.75
N GLY A 584 38.48 -6.78 -8.57
CA GLY A 584 39.03 -5.46 -8.25
C GLY A 584 37.93 -4.46 -7.83
N ALA A 585 38.25 -3.56 -6.90
CA ALA A 585 37.36 -2.51 -6.43
C ALA A 585 36.79 -1.70 -7.61
N GLY A 586 35.57 -2.00 -8.03
CA GLY A 586 34.92 -1.44 -9.21
C GLY A 586 34.07 -2.42 -10.01
N CYS A 587 34.26 -3.73 -9.85
CA CYS A 587 33.36 -4.74 -10.41
C CYS A 587 32.39 -5.24 -9.33
N GLN A 588 31.42 -4.40 -8.94
CA GLN A 588 30.18 -4.96 -8.40
C GLN A 588 29.58 -5.85 -9.49
N PRO A 589 29.01 -7.03 -9.18
CA PRO A 589 28.14 -7.71 -10.12
C PRO A 589 26.98 -6.76 -10.38
N SER A 590 27.05 -6.02 -11.48
CA SER A 590 25.89 -5.37 -12.05
C SER A 590 24.95 -6.50 -12.42
N VAL A 591 23.87 -6.66 -11.66
CA VAL A 591 22.63 -7.19 -12.23
C VAL A 591 22.43 -6.34 -13.49
N GLU A 592 22.55 -6.97 -14.66
CA GLU A 592 22.36 -6.29 -15.94
C GLU A 592 21.05 -5.54 -15.85
N ARG A 593 21.14 -4.21 -15.78
CA ARG A 593 19.97 -3.34 -15.77
C ARG A 593 19.37 -3.42 -17.17
N PRO A 594 18.16 -3.95 -17.36
CA PRO A 594 17.44 -3.65 -18.58
C PRO A 594 17.18 -2.14 -18.53
N ASN A 595 17.65 -1.42 -19.55
CA ASN A 595 17.15 -0.07 -19.79
C ASN A 595 15.62 -0.18 -19.94
N LEU A 596 14.87 0.26 -18.94
CA LEU A 596 13.44 0.48 -19.10
C LEU A 596 13.25 1.83 -19.81
N PRO A 597 12.42 1.88 -20.88
CA PRO A 597 11.99 3.12 -21.49
C PRO A 597 11.07 3.95 -20.58
#